data_AF-A0A933JWZ7-F1
#
_entry.id   AF-A0A933JWZ7-F1
#
_cell.length_a   1.000
_cell.length_b   1.000
_cell.length_c   1.000
_cell.angle_alpha   90.00
_cell.angle_beta   90.00
_cell.angle_gamma   90.00
#
_symmetry.space_group_name_H-M   'P 1'
#
loop_
_entity.id
_entity.type
_entity.pdbx_description
1 polymer ?
#
loop_
_entity_poly.entity_id
_entity_poly.type
_entity_poly.pdbx_seq_one_letter_code
_entity_poly.pdbx_strand_id
1 'polypeptide(L)'
;MTEANSAPANQNQVGSLHLASRQGLVGENPASLEQDDVELRALELRAPDVARQETAARRRRRQRGFTLIEILVVVTILGIIAAIAGVAVMNQLDQAKIDTTKIQLSEIAKALDIYKVKYNRYPTTQEGLQALKNPPKDGKPVMEIIKKDEWENDFIYVSPGQHNPSKFDLQSKGPDGTADSEDDITNW
;
A
#
# COMPACT_ATOMS: atom_id res chain seq x y z
N MET A 1 47.05 23.08 21.63
CA MET A 1 46.73 24.41 21.05
C MET A 1 45.75 24.08 19.92
N THR A 2 44.45 24.36 19.99
CA THR A 2 43.84 25.65 20.33
C THR A 2 42.36 25.45 20.67
N GLU A 3 41.94 26.09 21.76
CA GLU A 3 40.63 26.66 22.16
C GLU A 3 39.32 25.96 21.75
N ALA A 4 38.54 25.45 22.71
CA ALA A 4 37.70 26.16 23.69
C ALA A 4 36.39 26.70 23.08
N ASN A 5 35.36 25.85 23.15
CA ASN A 5 33.96 26.19 22.91
C ASN A 5 33.32 26.61 24.23
N SER A 6 33.05 27.91 24.38
CA SER A 6 32.31 28.52 25.48
C SER A 6 31.68 29.82 25.01
N ALA A 7 30.35 29.94 25.02
CA ALA A 7 29.63 31.11 25.55
C ALA A 7 28.09 31.02 25.33
N PRO A 8 27.29 31.72 26.17
CA PRO A 8 25.95 31.28 26.56
C PRO A 8 24.84 32.34 26.37
N ALA A 9 23.63 31.95 26.82
CA ALA A 9 22.62 32.76 27.50
C ALA A 9 22.11 34.06 26.82
N ASN A 10 20.90 34.00 26.29
CA ASN A 10 20.09 35.17 25.97
C ASN A 10 19.29 35.59 27.21
N GLN A 11 19.72 36.69 27.83
CA GLN A 11 19.01 37.45 28.86
C GLN A 11 18.21 38.57 28.18
N ASN A 12 16.90 38.61 28.42
CA ASN A 12 16.10 39.82 28.23
C ASN A 12 15.46 40.21 29.57
N GLN A 13 16.21 41.01 30.33
CA GLN A 13 15.72 42.03 31.27
C GLN A 13 15.51 43.32 30.46
N VAL A 14 14.74 44.35 30.80
CA VAL A 14 14.06 44.87 31.99
C VAL A 14 13.16 46.02 31.49
N GLY A 15 12.16 46.45 32.28
CA GLY A 15 11.60 47.79 32.09
C GLY A 15 10.41 48.19 32.97
N SER A 16 10.68 48.48 34.25
CA SER A 16 10.28 49.72 34.97
C SER A 16 8.78 50.08 35.14
N LEU A 17 8.21 49.93 36.33
CA LEU A 17 8.14 50.91 37.44
C LEU A 17 7.16 52.10 37.21
N HIS A 18 6.03 52.10 37.95
CA HIS A 18 5.66 53.30 38.70
C HIS A 18 4.85 52.98 39.97
N LEU A 19 5.36 53.51 41.07
CA LEU A 19 4.84 53.52 42.43
C LEU A 19 4.13 54.85 42.68
N ALA A 20 2.98 54.82 43.33
CA ALA A 20 2.52 55.85 44.28
C ALA A 20 1.43 55.18 45.15
N SER A 21 1.56 54.98 46.46
CA SER A 21 1.71 55.97 47.55
C SER A 21 0.49 56.91 47.59
N ARG A 22 -0.25 57.17 48.67
CA ARG A 22 -0.25 56.83 50.10
C ARG A 22 -1.41 57.67 50.70
N GLN A 23 -2.03 57.20 51.79
CA GLN A 23 -2.89 57.95 52.75
C GLN A 23 -4.25 58.45 52.21
N GLY A 24 -5.37 58.43 52.96
CA GLY A 24 -5.62 58.07 54.35
C GLY A 24 -6.90 58.79 54.81
N LEU A 25 -7.55 58.18 55.81
CA LEU A 25 -8.40 58.80 56.84
C LEU A 25 -9.90 59.05 56.58
N VAL A 26 -10.58 58.87 57.71
CA VAL A 26 -11.88 59.42 58.16
C VAL A 26 -13.08 58.55 57.83
N GLY A 27 -13.57 57.87 58.86
CA GLY A 27 -14.90 57.28 58.87
C GLY A 27 -15.95 58.31 59.22
N GLU A 28 -17.17 58.07 58.75
CA GLU A 28 -18.40 58.58 59.33
C GLU A 28 -19.51 57.53 59.07
N ASN A 29 -19.99 56.95 60.15
CA ASN A 29 -21.35 56.44 60.32
C ASN A 29 -22.05 57.57 61.09
N PRO A 30 -23.29 58.03 60.80
CA PRO A 30 -24.48 57.19 60.97
C PRO A 30 -25.71 57.53 60.09
N ALA A 31 -26.74 56.71 60.27
CA ALA A 31 -28.09 56.80 59.74
C ALA A 31 -28.77 58.20 59.73
N SER A 32 -29.42 58.49 58.60
CA SER A 32 -30.59 59.37 58.45
C SER A 32 -31.35 58.88 57.21
N LEU A 33 -32.36 58.01 57.32
CA LEU A 33 -33.77 58.37 57.46
C LEU A 33 -34.16 59.54 56.54
N GLU A 34 -34.78 59.25 55.40
CA GLU A 34 -36.02 59.91 54.97
C GLU A 34 -36.88 58.91 54.18
N GLN A 35 -38.02 58.57 54.79
CA GLN A 35 -39.17 57.94 54.16
C GLN A 35 -40.00 59.09 53.60
N ASP A 36 -40.26 59.15 52.29
CA ASP A 36 -41.32 60.03 51.76
C ASP A 36 -41.98 59.60 50.43
N ASP A 37 -41.44 58.64 49.67
CA ASP A 37 -42.01 58.34 48.34
C ASP A 37 -43.00 57.15 48.29
N VAL A 38 -43.79 56.94 49.34
CA VAL A 38 -44.83 55.90 49.39
C VAL A 38 -46.11 56.30 48.61
N GLU A 39 -46.21 57.50 48.02
CA GLU A 39 -47.46 57.97 47.42
C GLU A 39 -47.40 58.37 45.93
N LEU A 40 -46.55 57.74 45.12
CA LEU A 40 -46.77 57.68 43.66
C LEU A 40 -47.46 56.37 43.29
N ARG A 41 -48.71 56.33 43.73
CA ARG A 41 -49.84 55.50 43.32
C ARG A 41 -49.65 54.84 41.95
N ALA A 42 -49.52 53.52 42.00
CA ALA A 42 -50.46 52.59 41.37
C ALA A 42 -51.27 53.18 40.20
N LEU A 43 -50.74 53.06 38.98
CA LEU A 43 -51.49 52.83 37.74
C LEU A 43 -50.52 52.75 36.55
N GLU A 44 -49.74 51.68 36.50
CA GLU A 44 -49.47 51.06 35.20
C GLU A 44 -49.21 49.57 35.39
N LEU A 45 -50.31 48.82 35.32
CA LEU A 45 -50.30 47.43 34.88
C LEU A 45 -49.42 47.33 33.63
N ARG A 46 -48.28 46.64 33.74
CA ARG A 46 -47.80 45.88 32.59
C ARG A 46 -47.07 44.63 33.06
N ALA A 47 -47.50 43.53 32.44
CA ALA A 47 -47.12 42.15 32.62
C ALA A 47 -45.61 41.89 32.77
N PRO A 48 -45.21 40.72 33.32
CA PRO A 48 -43.82 40.29 33.36
C PRO A 48 -43.17 40.43 31.98
N ASP A 49 -41.97 41.02 31.97
CA ASP A 49 -41.12 41.14 30.78
C ASP A 49 -40.70 39.71 30.37
N VAL A 50 -41.58 39.10 29.59
CA VAL A 50 -41.39 37.80 28.94
C VAL A 50 -40.15 37.90 28.07
N ALA A 51 -39.07 37.31 28.59
CA ALA A 51 -37.94 36.74 27.88
C ALA A 51 -37.99 36.98 26.36
N ARG A 52 -37.42 38.10 25.91
CA ARG A 52 -37.03 38.26 24.50
C ARG A 52 -35.84 37.34 24.23
N GLN A 53 -36.12 36.05 24.08
CA GLN A 53 -35.24 35.20 23.30
C GLN A 53 -35.42 35.61 21.84
N GLU A 54 -34.50 36.44 21.36
CA GLU A 54 -34.23 36.58 19.93
C GLU A 54 -33.82 35.21 19.38
N THR A 55 -34.82 34.40 19.02
CA THR A 55 -34.60 33.19 18.24
C THR A 55 -34.36 33.61 16.80
N ALA A 56 -33.15 34.13 16.54
CA ALA A 56 -32.65 34.28 15.18
C ALA A 56 -32.59 32.87 14.58
N ALA A 57 -33.66 32.51 13.86
CA ALA A 57 -33.84 31.21 13.24
C ALA A 57 -32.68 30.97 12.27
N ARG A 58 -31.68 30.22 12.71
CA ARG A 58 -30.67 29.63 11.83
C ARG A 58 -31.43 28.83 10.78
N ARG A 59 -31.57 29.37 9.56
CA ARG A 59 -32.02 28.60 8.39
C ARG A 59 -31.06 27.43 8.24
N ARG A 60 -31.45 26.25 8.75
CA ARG A 60 -30.72 25.00 8.50
C ARG A 60 -30.71 24.83 6.98
N ARG A 61 -29.54 25.02 6.36
CA ARG A 61 -29.34 24.64 4.95
C ARG A 61 -29.76 23.18 4.85
N ARG A 62 -30.82 22.89 4.10
CA ARG A 62 -31.24 21.52 3.82
C ARG A 62 -30.06 20.84 3.13
N GLN A 63 -29.43 19.89 3.80
CA GLN A 63 -28.46 19.00 3.18
C GLN A 63 -29.23 18.23 2.10
N ARG A 64 -28.88 18.44 0.83
CA ARG A 64 -29.36 17.61 -0.26
C ARG A 64 -28.69 16.25 -0.10
N GLY A 65 -29.48 15.21 0.16
CA GLY A 65 -28.98 13.84 0.19
C GLY A 65 -28.66 13.35 -1.22
N PHE A 66 -27.79 12.34 -1.30
CA PHE A 66 -27.48 11.65 -2.55
C PHE A 66 -28.73 10.97 -3.11
N THR A 67 -28.88 11.00 -4.42
CA THR A 67 -29.97 10.31 -5.11
C THR A 67 -29.60 8.85 -5.39
N LEU A 68 -30.59 7.95 -5.48
CA LEU A 68 -30.33 6.55 -5.83
C LEU A 68 -29.66 6.41 -7.21
N ILE A 69 -30.04 7.27 -8.15
CA ILE A 69 -29.47 7.28 -9.50
C ILE A 69 -27.98 7.66 -9.50
N GLU A 70 -27.54 8.51 -8.58
CA GLU A 70 -26.15 8.93 -8.46
C GLU A 70 -25.24 7.79 -7.99
N ILE A 71 -25.70 7.00 -7.01
CA ILE A 71 -24.98 5.79 -6.60
C ILE A 71 -25.06 4.71 -7.67
N LEU A 72 -26.21 4.57 -8.35
CA LEU A 72 -26.39 3.60 -9.43
C LEU A 72 -25.37 3.81 -10.55
N VAL A 73 -25.26 5.04 -11.07
CA VAL A 73 -24.32 5.36 -12.15
C VAL A 73 -22.87 5.09 -11.72
N VAL A 74 -22.50 5.42 -10.48
CA VAL A 74 -21.15 5.18 -9.97
C VAL A 74 -20.83 3.68 -9.91
N VAL A 75 -21.69 2.86 -9.30
CA VAL A 75 -21.43 1.41 -9.21
C VAL A 75 -21.47 0.74 -10.58
N THR A 76 -22.27 1.25 -11.52
CA THR A 76 -22.27 0.79 -12.91
C THR A 76 -20.92 1.06 -13.59
N ILE A 77 -20.39 2.29 -13.49
CA ILE A 77 -19.08 2.63 -14.09
C ILE A 77 -17.96 1.81 -13.43
N LEU A 78 -17.98 1.67 -12.11
CA LEU A 78 -17.01 0.83 -11.39
C LEU A 78 -17.08 -0.64 -11.83
N GLY A 79 -18.28 -1.18 -12.02
CA GLY A 79 -18.47 -2.55 -12.53
C GLY A 79 -17.88 -2.76 -13.92
N ILE A 80 -18.07 -1.80 -14.83
CA ILE A 80 -17.50 -1.86 -16.19
C ILE A 80 -15.97 -1.81 -16.15
N ILE A 81 -15.41 -0.89 -15.37
CA ILE A 81 -13.94 -0.76 -15.22
C ILE A 81 -13.36 -2.06 -14.62
N ALA A 82 -13.98 -2.59 -13.56
CA ALA A 82 -13.52 -3.81 -12.91
C ALA A 82 -13.55 -5.03 -13.86
N ALA A 83 -14.58 -5.14 -14.70
CA ALA A 83 -14.69 -6.24 -15.68
C ALA A 83 -13.53 -6.22 -16.70
N ILE A 84 -13.23 -5.06 -17.28
CA ILE A 84 -12.15 -4.93 -18.27
C ILE A 84 -10.78 -5.13 -17.60
N ALA A 85 -10.57 -4.51 -16.44
CA ALA A 85 -9.33 -4.65 -15.69
C ALA A 85 -9.05 -6.11 -15.31
N GLY A 86 -10.08 -6.87 -14.91
CA GLY A 86 -9.95 -8.28 -14.55
C GLY A 86 -9.43 -9.15 -15.71
N VAL A 87 -9.99 -9.00 -16.92
CA VAL A 87 -9.54 -9.75 -18.11
C VAL A 87 -8.13 -9.35 -18.52
N ALA A 88 -7.81 -8.06 -18.49
CA ALA A 88 -6.48 -7.57 -18.86
C ALA A 88 -5.38 -8.11 -17.95
N VAL A 89 -5.62 -8.17 -16.63
CA VAL A 89 -4.65 -8.73 -15.67
C VAL A 89 -4.45 -10.22 -15.91
N MET A 90 -5.51 -10.99 -16.17
CA MET A 90 -5.40 -12.43 -16.44
C MET A 90 -4.49 -12.71 -17.64
N ASN A 91 -4.74 -12.04 -18.77
CA ASN A 91 -3.93 -12.19 -19.98
C ASN A 91 -2.46 -11.87 -19.72
N GLN A 92 -2.18 -10.85 -18.91
CA GLN A 92 -0.81 -10.46 -18.59
C GLN A 92 -0.10 -11.48 -17.70
N LEU A 93 -0.82 -12.11 -16.77
CA LEU A 93 -0.30 -13.19 -15.95
C LEU A 93 0.03 -14.42 -16.81
N ASP A 94 -0.84 -14.80 -17.74
CA ASP A 94 -0.60 -15.94 -18.63
C ASP A 94 0.65 -15.74 -19.48
N GLN A 95 0.85 -14.54 -20.04
CA GLN A 95 2.08 -14.22 -20.78
C GLN A 95 3.32 -14.23 -19.88
N ALA A 96 3.21 -13.69 -18.66
CA ALA A 96 4.32 -13.71 -17.70
C ALA A 96 4.73 -15.15 -17.34
N LYS A 97 3.76 -16.08 -17.26
CA LYS A 97 4.04 -17.50 -17.04
C LYS A 97 4.80 -18.13 -18.20
N ILE A 98 4.39 -17.86 -19.43
CA ILE A 98 5.07 -18.33 -20.64
C ILE A 98 6.52 -17.81 -20.67
N ASP A 99 6.72 -16.51 -20.43
CA ASP A 99 8.04 -15.89 -20.46
C ASP A 99 8.95 -16.41 -19.34
N THR A 100 8.42 -16.59 -18.13
CA THR A 100 9.18 -17.16 -17.02
C THR A 100 9.58 -18.61 -17.31
N THR A 101 8.67 -19.40 -17.88
CA THR A 101 8.97 -20.78 -18.30
C THR A 101 10.06 -20.83 -19.38
N LYS A 102 10.05 -19.91 -20.36
CA LYS A 102 11.12 -19.79 -21.35
C LYS A 102 12.47 -19.46 -20.73
N ILE A 103 12.48 -18.57 -19.73
CA ILE A 103 13.71 -18.23 -18.99
C ILE A 103 14.23 -19.47 -18.25
N GLN A 104 13.37 -20.19 -17.52
CA GLN A 104 13.73 -21.43 -16.81
C GLN A 104 14.27 -22.49 -17.78
N LEU A 105 13.61 -22.69 -18.93
CA LEU A 105 14.05 -23.60 -19.98
C LEU A 105 15.46 -23.23 -20.48
N SER A 106 15.72 -21.94 -20.70
CA SER A 106 17.05 -21.44 -21.09
C SER A 106 18.11 -21.66 -20.00
N GLU A 107 17.76 -21.48 -18.72
CA GLU A 107 18.65 -21.74 -17.59
C GLU A 107 19.03 -23.22 -17.50
N ILE A 108 18.06 -24.12 -17.65
CA ILE A 108 18.28 -25.57 -17.67
C ILE A 108 19.14 -25.95 -18.89
N ALA A 109 18.85 -25.40 -20.07
CA ALA A 109 19.64 -25.64 -21.27
C ALA A 109 21.11 -25.23 -21.10
N LYS A 110 21.37 -24.07 -20.49
CA LYS A 110 22.74 -23.63 -20.14
C LYS A 110 23.42 -24.57 -19.16
N ALA A 111 22.69 -25.06 -18.15
CA ALA A 111 23.21 -26.03 -17.20
C ALA A 111 23.58 -27.36 -17.89
N LEU A 112 22.78 -27.81 -18.85
CA LEU A 112 23.08 -29.00 -19.68
C LEU A 112 24.35 -28.80 -20.52
N ASP A 113 24.53 -27.61 -21.11
CA ASP A 113 25.77 -27.29 -21.85
C ASP A 113 27.00 -27.30 -20.94
N ILE A 114 26.89 -26.72 -19.73
CA ILE A 114 27.97 -26.79 -18.72
C ILE A 114 28.25 -28.24 -18.32
N TYR A 115 27.20 -29.05 -18.14
CA TYR A 115 27.35 -30.47 -17.85
C TYR A 115 28.14 -31.18 -18.94
N LYS A 116 27.82 -30.91 -20.22
CA LYS A 116 28.58 -31.46 -21.35
C LYS A 116 30.04 -31.02 -21.33
N VAL A 117 30.35 -29.78 -21.00
CA VAL A 117 31.74 -29.32 -20.88
C VAL A 117 32.48 -30.07 -19.76
N LYS A 118 31.82 -30.32 -18.62
CA LYS A 118 32.43 -31.00 -17.46
C LYS A 118 32.61 -32.51 -17.66
N TYR A 119 31.64 -33.17 -18.29
CA TYR A 119 31.59 -34.64 -18.37
C TYR A 119 31.76 -35.16 -19.80
N ASN A 120 32.05 -34.28 -20.75
CA ASN A 120 32.24 -34.53 -22.18
C ASN A 120 31.02 -35.20 -22.87
N ARG A 121 29.84 -35.14 -22.25
CA ARG A 121 28.57 -35.66 -22.77
C ARG A 121 27.39 -34.98 -22.08
N TYR A 122 26.24 -34.91 -22.74
CA TYR A 122 25.00 -34.61 -22.06
C TYR A 122 24.56 -35.77 -21.15
N PRO A 123 23.70 -35.53 -20.14
CA PRO A 123 23.00 -36.60 -19.45
C PRO A 123 22.24 -37.49 -20.44
N THR A 124 22.09 -38.77 -20.11
CA THR A 124 21.20 -39.66 -20.87
C THR A 124 19.76 -39.40 -20.47
N THR A 125 18.79 -39.76 -21.31
CA THR A 125 17.35 -39.67 -20.95
C THR A 125 17.03 -40.41 -19.63
N GLN A 126 17.70 -41.52 -19.35
CA GLN A 126 17.53 -42.29 -18.11
C GLN A 126 18.05 -41.56 -16.87
N GLU A 127 19.17 -40.84 -16.99
CA GLU A 127 19.70 -39.99 -15.92
C GLU A 127 18.85 -38.72 -15.74
N GLY A 128 18.30 -38.22 -16.84
CA GLY A 128 17.40 -37.08 -16.89
C GLY A 128 18.05 -35.78 -16.38
N LEU A 129 17.19 -34.80 -16.06
CA LEU A 129 17.63 -33.52 -15.49
C LEU A 129 18.22 -33.68 -14.08
N GLN A 130 17.93 -34.77 -13.37
CA GLN A 130 18.47 -35.02 -12.03
C GLN A 130 20.00 -35.16 -12.01
N ALA A 131 20.62 -35.52 -13.14
CA ALA A 131 22.08 -35.51 -13.30
C ALA A 131 22.70 -34.12 -13.11
N LEU A 132 21.94 -33.05 -13.36
CA LEU A 132 22.40 -31.68 -13.12
C LEU A 132 22.59 -31.40 -11.62
N LYS A 133 21.78 -32.04 -10.78
CA LYS A 133 21.85 -31.94 -9.32
C LYS A 133 22.83 -32.94 -8.73
N ASN A 134 22.73 -34.19 -9.16
CA ASN A 134 23.54 -35.30 -8.65
C ASN A 134 24.34 -35.92 -9.80
N PRO A 135 25.44 -35.28 -10.24
CA PRO A 135 26.25 -35.82 -11.32
C PRO A 135 26.98 -37.10 -10.90
N PRO A 136 27.33 -37.97 -11.86
CA PRO A 136 28.04 -39.22 -11.58
C PRO A 136 29.47 -38.96 -11.04
N LYS A 137 29.99 -39.92 -10.27
CA LYS A 137 31.35 -39.95 -9.70
C LYS A 137 31.66 -38.81 -8.72
N ASP A 138 30.75 -38.54 -7.78
CA ASP A 138 30.89 -37.50 -6.74
C ASP A 138 31.21 -36.10 -7.31
N GLY A 139 30.70 -35.82 -8.52
CA GLY A 139 30.85 -34.54 -9.17
C GLY A 139 30.14 -33.42 -8.41
N LYS A 140 30.58 -32.18 -8.62
CA LYS A 140 29.86 -31.01 -8.07
C LYS A 140 28.60 -30.74 -8.88
N PRO A 141 27.44 -30.48 -8.21
CA PRO A 141 26.20 -30.10 -8.88
C PRO A 141 26.44 -28.98 -9.89
N VAL A 142 25.77 -29.07 -11.03
CA VAL A 142 25.71 -27.99 -12.03
C VAL A 142 24.54 -27.05 -11.73
N MET A 143 23.46 -27.59 -11.17
CA MET A 143 22.26 -26.86 -10.76
C MET A 143 21.71 -27.45 -9.47
N GLU A 144 21.47 -26.60 -8.46
CA GLU A 144 21.00 -27.04 -7.14
C GLU A 144 19.50 -27.38 -7.12
N ILE A 145 18.71 -26.54 -7.81
CA ILE A 145 17.25 -26.63 -7.83
C ILE A 145 16.81 -26.58 -9.29
N ILE A 146 16.09 -27.61 -9.68
CA ILE A 146 15.41 -27.67 -10.97
C ILE A 146 13.97 -27.33 -10.66
N LYS A 147 13.57 -26.11 -11.01
CA LYS A 147 12.20 -25.66 -10.81
C LYS A 147 11.30 -26.33 -11.85
N LYS A 148 10.05 -26.53 -11.46
CA LYS A 148 8.96 -26.85 -12.37
C LYS A 148 8.60 -25.62 -13.19
N ASP A 149 7.86 -25.82 -14.27
CA ASP A 149 7.28 -24.71 -15.02
C ASP A 149 6.17 -23.99 -14.24
N GLU A 150 5.64 -22.91 -14.81
CA GLU A 150 4.62 -22.05 -14.19
C GLU A 150 3.22 -22.68 -14.11
N TRP A 151 3.09 -23.93 -14.57
CA TRP A 151 1.91 -24.79 -14.43
C TRP A 151 2.21 -26.04 -13.59
N GLU A 152 3.33 -26.04 -12.85
CA GLU A 152 3.75 -27.10 -11.93
C GLU A 152 4.08 -28.45 -12.58
N ASN A 153 4.33 -28.45 -13.89
CA ASN A 153 4.81 -29.61 -14.63
C ASN A 153 6.34 -29.70 -14.60
N ASP A 154 6.85 -30.93 -14.60
CA ASP A 154 8.27 -31.18 -14.79
C ASP A 154 8.65 -31.01 -16.26
N PHE A 155 9.83 -30.45 -16.51
CA PHE A 155 10.39 -30.35 -17.86
C PHE A 155 10.70 -31.74 -18.44
N ILE A 156 10.35 -31.94 -19.70
CA ILE A 156 10.63 -33.15 -20.46
C ILE A 156 12.00 -33.00 -21.12
N TYR A 157 12.88 -33.96 -20.90
CA TYR A 157 14.24 -33.97 -21.41
C TYR A 157 14.55 -35.26 -22.17
N VAL A 158 15.08 -35.13 -23.39
CA VAL A 158 15.46 -36.27 -24.23
C VAL A 158 16.84 -36.06 -24.84
N SER A 159 17.71 -37.08 -24.73
CA SER A 159 19.09 -37.05 -25.21
C SER A 159 19.52 -38.44 -25.70
N PRO A 160 19.92 -38.61 -26.99
CA PRO A 160 19.96 -37.59 -28.05
C PRO A 160 18.57 -37.01 -28.38
N GLY A 161 18.51 -35.73 -28.75
CA GLY A 161 17.24 -35.07 -29.11
C GLY A 161 16.61 -35.66 -30.38
N GLN A 162 15.27 -35.63 -30.46
CA GLN A 162 14.52 -36.01 -31.66
C GLN A 162 14.56 -34.87 -32.69
N HIS A 163 14.37 -33.63 -32.24
CA HIS A 163 14.45 -32.40 -33.04
C HIS A 163 15.89 -31.91 -33.17
N ASN A 164 16.71 -32.10 -32.12
CA ASN A 164 18.13 -31.76 -32.10
C ASN A 164 19.04 -33.00 -31.91
N PRO A 165 19.29 -33.82 -32.97
CA PRO A 165 20.06 -35.06 -32.86
C PRO A 165 21.49 -34.90 -32.32
N SER A 166 22.11 -33.75 -32.58
CA SER A 166 23.48 -33.43 -32.13
C SER A 166 23.55 -32.91 -30.68
N LYS A 167 22.39 -32.66 -30.06
CA LYS A 167 22.26 -32.12 -28.70
C LYS A 167 21.18 -32.88 -27.93
N PHE A 168 20.18 -32.17 -27.44
CA PHE A 168 19.09 -32.64 -26.61
C PHE A 168 17.83 -31.85 -26.95
N ASP A 169 16.70 -32.44 -26.64
CA ASP A 169 15.41 -31.78 -26.65
C ASP A 169 14.99 -31.49 -25.20
N LEU A 170 14.48 -30.29 -24.97
CA LEU A 170 13.96 -29.83 -23.69
C LEU A 170 12.64 -29.11 -23.94
N GLN A 171 11.60 -29.50 -23.19
CA GLN A 171 10.22 -29.05 -23.41
C GLN A 171 9.50 -28.87 -22.07
N SER A 172 8.65 -27.85 -21.99
CA SER A 172 7.57 -27.72 -21.00
C SER A 172 6.24 -27.94 -21.71
N LYS A 173 5.30 -28.58 -20.99
CA LYS A 173 3.95 -28.89 -21.46
C LYS A 173 3.02 -27.68 -21.58
N GLY A 174 3.52 -26.50 -21.24
CA GLY A 174 2.76 -25.27 -21.36
C GLY A 174 1.48 -25.21 -20.50
N PRO A 175 0.58 -24.28 -20.84
CA PRO A 175 -0.70 -24.06 -20.16
C PRO A 175 -1.63 -25.26 -20.05
N ASP A 176 -1.70 -26.11 -21.08
CA ASP A 176 -2.65 -27.22 -21.13
C ASP A 176 -2.17 -28.47 -20.35
N GLY A 177 -0.87 -28.55 -20.03
CA GLY A 177 -0.26 -29.65 -19.29
C GLY A 177 -0.19 -30.96 -20.07
N THR A 178 -0.40 -30.93 -21.37
CA THR A 178 -0.34 -32.05 -22.31
C THR A 178 0.97 -31.94 -23.08
N ALA A 179 1.69 -33.07 -23.24
CA ALA A 179 2.89 -33.05 -24.06
C ALA A 179 2.52 -33.20 -25.54
N ASP A 180 3.35 -32.64 -26.41
CA ASP A 180 3.20 -32.67 -27.87
C ASP A 180 1.96 -31.89 -28.37
N SER A 181 1.63 -30.80 -27.68
CA SER A 181 0.57 -29.85 -28.01
C SER A 181 1.13 -28.58 -28.68
N GLU A 182 0.26 -27.69 -29.17
CA GLU A 182 0.67 -26.45 -29.84
C GLU A 182 1.20 -25.36 -28.88
N ASP A 183 0.87 -25.46 -27.58
CA ASP A 183 1.26 -24.51 -26.55
C ASP A 183 2.54 -24.90 -25.79
N ASP A 184 3.17 -25.99 -26.21
CA ASP A 184 4.46 -26.45 -25.70
C ASP A 184 5.55 -25.39 -25.87
N ILE A 185 6.38 -25.26 -24.84
CA ILE A 185 7.53 -24.35 -24.84
C ILE A 185 8.79 -25.20 -24.96
N THR A 186 9.50 -25.05 -26.08
CA THR A 186 10.56 -25.97 -26.49
C THR A 186 11.90 -25.26 -26.73
N ASN A 187 12.98 -26.02 -26.92
CA ASN A 187 14.31 -25.47 -27.22
C ASN A 187 14.70 -25.48 -28.72
N TRP A 188 13.74 -25.75 -29.62
CA TRP A 188 13.95 -25.79 -31.07
C TRP A 188 13.13 -24.73 -31.82
#